data_AF-A0AAN7YC58-F1
#
_entry.id   AF-A0AAN7YC58-F1
#
_cell.length_a   1.000
_cell.length_b   1.000
_cell.length_c   1.000
_cell.angle_alpha   90.00
_cell.angle_beta   90.00
_cell.angle_gamma   90.00
#
_symmetry.space_group_name_H-M   'P 1'
#
loop_
_entity.id
_entity.type
_entity.pdbx_description
1 polymer ?
#
loop_
_entity_poly.entity_id
_entity_poly.type
_entity_poly.pdbx_seq_one_letter_code
_entity_poly.pdbx_strand_id
1 'polypeptide(L)'
;MMFIHQERMESPGRSATAPQLPATKAQSQRHLLIVPNHKSPYVPMDGKLSKSTMIKDAASTMNVNLKTGGTVTNAVYVNRKRIYPAFENSVLFITSTDMVITLTIPEINTKVVYRSSSISIDLPYTLFGGNTEGQCGTCDNSQNNDCRSPNGQVDSCSDSAGQWQVPGTPCVTPTTPTITTSPTTSSKPPTTTQPPCKPPICNILTSSVFKACHKVVPPGPFVTGCVFDNCNLGNKTCTSLEAYATECSNEGVCIDWRNATNGRCEQTCPSNKVYKACGSSVEPTCNNRYNKKFDTDTNASTNNTTEGCFCPPGTILFNTVYDICVASCDCVGPDGKPKKPGDTWISGCNTCKCDKDSMSIQCEPAPCPTVQSPVCSGPGQQLVNNTDGCCTTQSCDCNVNLCPGPINCPLGFQLNITSGDCCQSYECVPKGVCVYDMNEYKVSPNSI
;
A
#
# COMPACT_ATOMS: atom_id res chain seq x y z
N MET A 1 -26.52 -3.69 0.08
CA MET A 1 -26.15 -3.11 1.38
C MET A 1 -26.55 -4.07 2.47
N MET A 2 -25.74 -4.26 3.51
CA MET A 2 -26.08 -5.11 4.66
C MET A 2 -25.88 -4.30 5.94
N PHE A 3 -26.95 -4.16 6.73
CA PHE A 3 -26.98 -3.63 8.07
C PHE A 3 -27.03 -4.80 9.05
N ILE A 4 -26.16 -4.74 10.04
CA ILE A 4 -26.05 -5.76 11.06
C ILE A 4 -26.17 -5.05 12.40
N HIS A 5 -27.17 -5.44 13.19
CA HIS A 5 -27.50 -4.82 14.45
C HIS A 5 -27.18 -5.78 15.60
N GLN A 6 -26.26 -5.42 16.50
CA GLN A 6 -25.96 -6.25 17.67
C GLN A 6 -26.18 -5.47 18.97
N GLU A 7 -27.10 -5.96 19.79
CA GLU A 7 -27.23 -5.60 21.19
C GLU A 7 -26.45 -6.60 22.05
N ARG A 8 -25.59 -6.10 22.94
CA ARG A 8 -24.74 -6.96 23.77
C ARG A 8 -25.56 -7.63 24.88
N MET A 9 -26.12 -8.82 24.68
CA MET A 9 -26.75 -9.56 25.78
C MET A 9 -25.68 -10.13 26.75
N GLU A 10 -25.72 -9.72 28.02
CA GLU A 10 -25.00 -10.42 29.09
C GLU A 10 -25.65 -11.80 29.32
N SER A 11 -24.83 -12.85 29.40
CA SER A 11 -25.31 -14.21 29.64
C SER A 11 -25.92 -14.36 31.04
N PRO A 12 -27.12 -14.95 31.20
CA PRO A 12 -27.62 -15.29 32.53
C PRO A 12 -27.02 -16.64 32.98
N GLY A 13 -25.94 -16.58 33.77
CA GLY A 13 -25.45 -17.71 34.54
C GLY A 13 -26.32 -17.95 35.78
N ARG A 14 -26.86 -19.16 35.89
CA ARG A 14 -27.68 -19.75 36.98
C ARG A 14 -27.57 -19.15 38.40
N SER A 15 -28.74 -18.80 38.94
CA SER A 15 -29.23 -18.90 40.33
C SER A 15 -28.22 -18.84 41.49
N ALA A 16 -28.11 -17.66 42.11
CA ALA A 16 -28.01 -17.50 43.56
C ALA A 16 -28.41 -16.06 43.93
N THR A 17 -29.04 -15.93 45.09
CA THR A 17 -29.70 -14.77 45.70
C THR A 17 -29.02 -13.41 45.49
N ALA A 18 -29.83 -12.40 45.13
CA ALA A 18 -29.43 -11.02 44.87
C ALA A 18 -28.70 -10.34 46.05
N PRO A 19 -27.72 -9.49 45.73
CA PRO A 19 -27.78 -8.10 46.14
C PRO A 19 -27.73 -7.16 44.92
N GLN A 20 -28.54 -6.10 44.97
CA GLN A 20 -28.59 -5.03 43.97
C GLN A 20 -27.20 -4.43 43.74
N LEU A 21 -26.69 -4.54 42.50
CA LEU A 21 -25.61 -3.69 41.99
C LEU A 21 -26.20 -2.40 41.39
N PRO A 22 -25.48 -1.26 41.48
CA PRO A 22 -25.95 0.02 41.00
C PRO A 22 -25.99 0.10 39.47
N ALA A 23 -26.86 1.00 38.99
CA ALA A 23 -27.24 1.21 37.61
C ALA A 23 -26.07 1.48 36.64
N THR A 24 -26.22 0.87 35.45
CA THR A 24 -25.78 1.33 34.13
C THR A 24 -24.28 1.49 33.88
N LYS A 25 -23.65 0.38 33.48
CA LYS A 25 -22.61 0.43 32.43
C LYS A 25 -23.33 0.49 31.09
N ALA A 26 -23.23 1.61 30.36
CA ALA A 26 -23.84 1.73 29.04
C ALA A 26 -23.39 0.56 28.14
N GLN A 27 -24.33 -0.26 27.65
CA GLN A 27 -24.06 -1.24 26.60
C GLN A 27 -23.62 -0.47 25.35
N SER A 28 -22.40 -0.72 24.88
CA SER A 28 -21.96 -0.19 23.58
C SER A 28 -22.63 -1.01 22.49
N GLN A 29 -23.58 -0.41 21.78
CA GLN A 29 -24.24 -1.01 20.63
C GLN A 29 -23.35 -0.82 19.39
N ARG A 30 -22.82 -1.90 18.83
CA ARG A 30 -22.06 -1.85 17.56
C ARG A 30 -23.00 -2.16 16.40
N HIS A 31 -22.96 -1.30 15.40
CA HIS A 31 -23.65 -1.49 14.13
C HIS A 31 -22.59 -1.73 13.07
N LEU A 32 -22.66 -2.86 12.39
CA LEU A 32 -21.80 -3.14 11.25
C LEU A 32 -22.59 -2.87 9.97
N LEU A 33 -22.09 -1.93 9.17
CA LEU A 33 -22.67 -1.57 7.89
C LEU A 33 -21.68 -1.89 6.77
N ILE A 34 -22.04 -2.84 5.92
CA ILE A 34 -21.22 -3.26 4.78
C ILE A 34 -21.83 -2.71 3.50
N VAL A 35 -21.05 -1.92 2.76
CA VAL A 35 -21.47 -1.26 1.51
C VAL A 35 -20.60 -1.78 0.36
N PRO A 36 -21.10 -2.79 -0.38
CA PRO A 36 -20.44 -3.24 -1.59
C PRO A 36 -20.67 -2.21 -2.69
N ASN A 37 -19.63 -1.39 -2.93
CA ASN A 37 -19.40 -0.61 -4.14
C ASN A 37 -20.12 0.75 -4.29
N HIS A 38 -19.37 1.66 -4.94
CA HIS A 38 -19.66 3.02 -5.40
C HIS A 38 -19.80 4.19 -4.40
N LYS A 39 -18.89 5.17 -4.56
CA LYS A 39 -18.77 6.49 -3.91
C LYS A 39 -19.30 6.55 -2.47
N SER A 40 -18.51 6.02 -1.54
CA SER A 40 -18.61 6.46 -0.14
C SER A 40 -18.41 7.98 -0.11
N PRO A 41 -19.33 8.78 0.47
CA PRO A 41 -19.19 10.24 0.58
C PRO A 41 -17.99 10.63 1.46
N TYR A 42 -17.35 9.65 2.10
CA TYR A 42 -16.29 9.86 3.06
C TYR A 42 -14.87 9.79 2.47
N VAL A 43 -14.66 9.52 1.17
CA VAL A 43 -13.31 9.61 0.56
C VAL A 43 -13.38 10.13 -0.89
N PRO A 44 -12.61 11.16 -1.27
CA PRO A 44 -12.41 11.50 -2.67
C PRO A 44 -11.53 10.42 -3.29
N MET A 45 -12.12 9.54 -4.09
CA MET A 45 -11.39 8.50 -4.82
C MET A 45 -11.75 8.61 -6.30
N ASP A 46 -10.72 8.78 -7.13
CA ASP A 46 -10.79 9.00 -8.58
C ASP A 46 -11.42 7.81 -9.32
N GLY A 47 -12.76 7.76 -9.35
CA GLY A 47 -13.55 6.98 -10.30
C GLY A 47 -13.34 5.46 -10.36
N LYS A 48 -12.60 4.85 -9.42
CA LYS A 48 -12.30 3.40 -9.44
C LYS A 48 -13.18 2.61 -8.46
N LEU A 49 -13.60 1.42 -8.90
CA LEU A 49 -14.32 0.40 -8.11
C LEU A 49 -13.65 0.23 -6.74
N SER A 50 -14.41 0.46 -5.67
CA SER A 50 -13.91 0.43 -4.29
C SER A 50 -14.98 -0.21 -3.40
N LYS A 51 -14.59 -1.19 -2.58
CA LYS A 51 -15.47 -1.83 -1.59
C LYS A 51 -15.26 -1.14 -0.25
N SER A 52 -16.33 -0.94 0.51
CA SER A 52 -16.24 -0.20 1.78
C SER A 52 -17.00 -0.91 2.88
N THR A 53 -16.42 -0.91 4.08
CA THR A 53 -17.11 -1.34 5.30
C THR A 53 -17.00 -0.26 6.35
N MET A 54 -18.16 0.07 6.90
CA MET A 54 -18.33 1.03 7.97
C MET A 54 -18.65 0.27 9.24
N ILE A 55 -17.76 0.40 10.22
CA ILE A 55 -17.96 -0.16 11.56
C ILE A 55 -18.38 1.02 12.44
N LYS A 56 -19.62 1.03 12.91
CA LYS A 56 -20.13 2.06 13.83
C LYS A 56 -20.17 1.48 15.24
N ASP A 57 -19.63 2.24 16.18
CA ASP A 57 -19.72 2.01 17.61
C ASP A 57 -20.37 3.24 18.26
N ALA A 58 -20.90 3.11 19.47
CA ALA A 58 -21.60 4.19 20.18
C ALA A 58 -20.78 5.49 20.29
N ALA A 59 -19.43 5.39 20.27
CA ALA A 59 -18.52 6.53 20.37
C ALA A 59 -17.74 6.86 19.08
N SER A 60 -17.77 6.01 18.03
CA SER A 60 -16.92 6.23 16.85
C SER A 60 -17.42 5.54 15.58
N THR A 61 -17.06 6.09 14.41
CA THR A 61 -17.25 5.43 13.11
C THR A 61 -15.90 5.14 12.49
N MET A 62 -15.62 3.87 12.19
CA MET A 62 -14.43 3.44 11.48
C MET A 62 -14.76 3.09 10.03
N ASN A 63 -14.05 3.72 9.10
CA ASN A 63 -14.24 3.49 7.67
C ASN A 63 -13.07 2.68 7.10
N VAL A 64 -13.36 1.46 6.64
CA VAL A 64 -12.41 0.61 5.91
C VAL A 64 -12.74 0.70 4.43
N ASN A 65 -11.82 1.24 3.63
CA ASN A 65 -11.97 1.35 2.18
C ASN A 65 -10.94 0.46 1.50
N LEU A 66 -11.39 -0.33 0.54
CA LEU A 66 -10.59 -1.34 -0.12
C LEU A 66 -10.65 -1.12 -1.62
N LYS A 67 -9.46 -1.08 -2.24
CA LYS A 67 -9.30 -0.98 -3.68
C LYS A 67 -8.71 -2.29 -4.18
N THR A 68 -9.45 -3.00 -5.01
CA THR A 68 -9.03 -4.28 -5.61
C THR A 68 -9.07 -4.14 -7.12
N GLY A 69 -8.00 -4.51 -7.82
CA GLY A 69 -7.95 -4.46 -9.28
C GLY A 69 -6.99 -5.49 -9.84
N GLY A 70 -7.33 -6.10 -10.98
CA GLY A 70 -6.58 -7.23 -11.56
C GLY A 70 -5.12 -6.93 -11.96
N THR A 71 -4.71 -5.66 -11.95
CA THR A 71 -3.32 -5.19 -12.17
C THR A 71 -2.87 -4.15 -11.13
N VAL A 72 -3.70 -3.83 -10.14
CA VAL A 72 -3.43 -2.79 -9.14
C VAL A 72 -3.24 -3.46 -7.78
N THR A 73 -2.14 -3.16 -7.09
CA THR A 73 -1.91 -3.58 -5.70
C THR A 73 -3.12 -3.24 -4.83
N ASN A 74 -3.58 -4.19 -4.03
CA ASN A 74 -4.61 -3.97 -3.03
C ASN A 74 -4.23 -2.77 -2.14
N ALA A 75 -5.17 -1.85 -1.95
CA ALA A 75 -4.97 -0.69 -1.09
C ALA A 75 -6.06 -0.63 -0.04
N VAL A 76 -5.65 -0.52 1.22
CA VAL A 76 -6.55 -0.46 2.37
C VAL A 76 -6.37 0.87 3.09
N TYR A 77 -7.50 1.48 3.43
CA TYR A 77 -7.54 2.72 4.18
C TYR A 77 -8.43 2.54 5.40
N VAL A 78 -7.91 2.91 6.57
CA VAL A 78 -8.67 2.99 7.83
C VAL A 78 -8.76 4.47 8.21
N ASN A 79 -9.97 5.01 8.30
CA ASN A 79 -10.21 6.43 8.62
C ASN A 79 -9.41 7.38 7.70
N ARG A 80 -9.47 7.13 6.38
CA ARG A 80 -8.73 7.85 5.32
C ARG A 80 -7.20 7.72 5.36
N LYS A 81 -6.64 7.07 6.37
CA LYS A 81 -5.20 6.78 6.44
C LYS A 81 -4.90 5.47 5.72
N ARG A 82 -3.97 5.51 4.76
CA ARG A 82 -3.47 4.29 4.11
C ARG A 82 -2.78 3.42 5.15
N ILE A 83 -3.14 2.14 5.19
CA ILE A 83 -2.47 1.12 6.00
C ILE A 83 -1.84 0.06 5.09
N TYR A 84 -0.86 -0.66 5.63
CA TYR A 84 -0.18 -1.76 4.94
C TYR A 84 -0.42 -3.03 5.76
N PRO A 85 -1.27 -3.96 5.30
CA PRO A 85 -1.53 -5.21 6.00
C PRO A 85 -0.26 -6.06 6.14
N ALA A 86 -0.08 -6.86 7.19
CA ALA A 86 -1.02 -7.06 8.29
C ALA A 86 -1.13 -5.85 9.22
N PHE A 87 -2.35 -5.53 9.63
CA PHE A 87 -2.67 -4.39 10.49
C PHE A 87 -3.67 -4.80 11.55
N GLU A 88 -3.43 -4.38 12.79
CA GLU A 88 -4.35 -4.58 13.90
C GLU A 88 -4.49 -3.30 14.73
N ASN A 89 -5.69 -3.12 15.29
CA ASN A 89 -5.96 -2.18 16.37
C ASN A 89 -6.92 -2.85 17.38
N SER A 90 -7.47 -2.07 18.32
CA SER A 90 -8.38 -2.60 19.34
C SER A 90 -9.75 -3.10 18.81
N VAL A 91 -10.06 -2.85 17.53
CA VAL A 91 -11.37 -3.15 16.92
C VAL A 91 -11.25 -4.21 15.84
N LEU A 92 -10.22 -4.14 15.01
CA LEU A 92 -10.10 -4.95 13.81
C LEU A 92 -8.69 -5.51 13.59
N PHE A 93 -8.65 -6.59 12.81
CA PHE A 93 -7.45 -7.16 12.23
C PHE A 93 -7.65 -7.27 10.71
N ILE A 94 -6.67 -6.82 9.93
CA ILE A 94 -6.73 -6.83 8.47
C ILE A 94 -5.49 -7.54 7.93
N THR A 95 -5.71 -8.52 7.06
CA THR A 95 -4.69 -9.16 6.24
C THR A 95 -4.98 -8.95 4.76
N SER A 96 -3.95 -9.02 3.93
CA SER A 96 -4.10 -8.83 2.49
C SER A 96 -3.04 -9.62 1.74
N THR A 97 -3.47 -10.27 0.67
CA THR A 97 -2.62 -10.62 -0.48
C THR A 97 -2.89 -9.65 -1.61
N ASP A 98 -2.42 -9.94 -2.82
CA ASP A 98 -2.82 -9.30 -4.07
C ASP A 98 -4.24 -9.68 -4.51
N MET A 99 -4.77 -10.82 -4.07
CA MET A 99 -6.08 -11.33 -4.52
C MET A 99 -7.19 -11.14 -3.51
N VAL A 100 -6.84 -11.20 -2.23
CA VAL A 100 -7.80 -11.26 -1.13
C VAL A 100 -7.45 -10.23 -0.08
N ILE A 101 -8.46 -9.52 0.42
CA ILE A 101 -8.33 -8.73 1.64
C ILE A 101 -9.30 -9.31 2.65
N THR A 102 -8.83 -9.60 3.85
CA THR A 102 -9.66 -10.13 4.94
C THR A 102 -9.70 -9.12 6.08
N LEU A 103 -10.89 -8.69 6.43
CA LEU A 103 -11.18 -7.87 7.61
C LEU A 103 -11.81 -8.77 8.67
N THR A 104 -11.19 -8.86 9.84
CA THR A 104 -11.72 -9.58 11.00
C THR A 104 -12.09 -8.57 12.07
N ILE A 105 -13.24 -8.76 12.71
CA ILE A 105 -13.70 -7.99 13.87
C ILE A 105 -13.82 -8.99 15.04
N PRO A 106 -12.75 -9.21 15.82
CA PRO A 106 -12.69 -10.30 16.79
C PRO A 106 -13.79 -10.25 17.86
N GLU A 107 -14.15 -9.04 18.32
CA GLU A 107 -15.15 -8.86 19.39
C GLU A 107 -16.53 -9.44 19.04
N ILE A 108 -16.87 -9.46 17.75
CA ILE A 108 -18.16 -9.96 17.24
C ILE A 108 -17.98 -11.21 16.36
N ASN A 109 -16.78 -11.81 16.38
CA ASN A 109 -16.41 -12.98 15.60
C ASN A 109 -16.86 -12.90 14.13
N THR A 110 -16.66 -11.75 13.50
CA THR A 110 -17.08 -11.50 12.10
C THR A 110 -15.88 -11.41 11.19
N LYS A 111 -16.00 -12.00 10.00
CA LYS A 111 -14.99 -11.91 8.93
C LYS A 111 -15.64 -11.38 7.66
N VAL A 112 -15.01 -10.40 7.03
CA VAL A 112 -15.40 -9.88 5.72
C VAL A 112 -14.25 -10.08 4.74
N VAL A 113 -14.50 -10.88 3.71
CA VAL A 113 -13.51 -11.26 2.69
C VAL A 113 -13.83 -10.52 1.40
N TYR A 114 -12.88 -9.75 0.90
CA TYR A 114 -12.98 -9.02 -0.35
C TYR A 114 -12.07 -9.64 -1.39
N ARG A 115 -12.65 -10.00 -2.54
CA ARG A 115 -11.92 -10.33 -3.77
C ARG A 115 -12.17 -9.24 -4.81
N SER A 116 -11.66 -9.39 -6.03
CA SER A 116 -11.98 -8.46 -7.12
C SER A 116 -13.48 -8.51 -7.47
N SER A 117 -14.00 -9.73 -7.68
CA SER A 117 -15.35 -10.01 -8.18
C SER A 117 -16.40 -10.19 -7.08
N SER A 118 -16.00 -10.59 -5.87
CA SER A 118 -16.95 -10.98 -4.81
C SER A 118 -16.65 -10.36 -3.44
N ILE A 119 -17.65 -10.38 -2.58
CA ILE A 119 -17.54 -10.11 -1.15
C ILE A 119 -18.21 -11.27 -0.42
N SER A 120 -17.59 -11.79 0.63
CA SER A 120 -18.18 -12.77 1.53
C SER A 120 -18.17 -12.20 2.95
N ILE A 121 -19.24 -12.45 3.69
CA ILE A 121 -19.46 -11.94 5.05
C ILE A 121 -19.85 -13.15 5.89
N ASP A 122 -19.00 -13.49 6.84
CA ASP A 122 -19.24 -14.58 7.78
C ASP A 122 -19.70 -13.99 9.12
N LEU A 123 -20.90 -14.40 9.54
CA LEU A 123 -21.57 -13.92 10.74
C LEU A 123 -21.99 -15.09 11.64
N PRO A 124 -21.59 -15.11 12.91
CA PRO A 124 -22.03 -16.15 13.84
C PRO A 124 -23.52 -16.02 14.14
N TYR A 125 -24.27 -17.06 13.81
CA TYR A 125 -25.73 -17.14 14.07
C TYR A 125 -26.09 -16.83 15.53
N THR A 126 -25.24 -17.20 16.48
CA THR A 126 -25.43 -16.93 17.92
C THR A 126 -25.50 -15.44 18.26
N LEU A 127 -24.94 -14.57 17.42
CA LEU A 127 -24.95 -13.11 17.62
C LEU A 127 -25.87 -12.38 16.65
N PHE A 128 -26.09 -12.95 15.45
CA PHE A 128 -26.75 -12.26 14.35
C PHE A 128 -28.05 -12.90 13.85
N GLY A 129 -28.48 -14.01 14.47
CA GLY A 129 -29.71 -14.69 14.10
C GLY A 129 -30.94 -13.79 14.17
N GLY A 130 -31.55 -13.51 13.02
CA GLY A 130 -32.77 -12.70 12.92
C GLY A 130 -32.59 -11.19 13.11
N ASN A 131 -31.36 -10.67 13.15
CA ASN A 131 -31.09 -9.24 13.41
C ASN A 131 -30.32 -8.52 12.29
N THR A 132 -30.11 -9.18 11.15
CA THR A 132 -29.54 -8.54 9.97
C THR A 132 -30.64 -7.97 9.08
N GLU A 133 -30.32 -6.92 8.34
CA GLU A 133 -31.23 -6.27 7.41
C GLU A 133 -30.44 -5.91 6.15
N GLY A 134 -30.92 -6.23 4.97
CA GLY A 134 -30.22 -5.89 3.73
C GLY A 134 -30.41 -6.90 2.62
N GLN A 135 -29.56 -6.78 1.59
CA GLN A 135 -29.55 -7.70 0.44
C GLN A 135 -29.06 -9.13 0.80
N CYS A 136 -28.58 -9.34 2.02
CA CYS A 136 -28.15 -10.64 2.53
C CYS A 136 -29.20 -11.28 3.47
N GLY A 137 -30.42 -10.72 3.53
CA GLY A 137 -31.50 -11.26 4.35
C GLY A 137 -31.34 -10.98 5.85
N THR A 138 -32.04 -11.78 6.66
CA THR A 138 -32.16 -11.58 8.13
C THR A 138 -31.35 -12.55 8.98
N CYS A 139 -30.56 -13.43 8.35
CA CYS A 139 -29.72 -14.42 9.04
C CYS A 139 -30.54 -15.36 9.95
N ASP A 140 -31.80 -15.65 9.62
CA ASP A 140 -32.72 -16.48 10.42
C ASP A 140 -32.79 -17.95 9.93
N ASN A 141 -31.92 -18.33 8.99
CA ASN A 141 -31.92 -19.62 8.28
C ASN A 141 -33.18 -19.91 7.45
N SER A 142 -33.94 -18.87 7.06
CA SER A 142 -35.12 -19.00 6.20
C SER A 142 -34.92 -18.27 4.87
N GLN A 143 -35.08 -19.00 3.76
CA GLN A 143 -35.05 -18.38 2.42
C GLN A 143 -36.33 -17.62 2.06
N ASN A 144 -37.40 -17.77 2.85
CA ASN A 144 -38.73 -17.23 2.52
C ASN A 144 -38.81 -15.70 2.60
N ASN A 145 -37.87 -15.07 3.30
CA ASN A 145 -37.82 -13.65 3.61
C ASN A 145 -36.46 -13.01 3.29
N ASP A 146 -35.58 -13.72 2.57
CA ASP A 146 -34.27 -13.17 2.18
C ASP A 146 -34.39 -12.02 1.17
N CYS A 147 -35.42 -12.03 0.33
CA CYS A 147 -35.75 -10.95 -0.61
C CYS A 147 -36.61 -9.85 0.05
N ARG A 148 -36.30 -9.46 1.28
CA ARG A 148 -37.05 -8.43 2.03
C ARG A 148 -36.54 -7.02 1.70
N SER A 149 -37.46 -6.08 1.49
CA SER A 149 -37.20 -4.67 1.27
C SER A 149 -37.04 -3.91 2.61
N PRO A 150 -36.49 -2.67 2.64
CA PRO A 150 -36.29 -1.92 3.89
C PRO A 150 -37.57 -1.63 4.70
N ASN A 151 -38.73 -1.59 4.04
CA ASN A 151 -40.05 -1.43 4.67
C ASN A 151 -40.62 -2.75 5.23
N GLY A 152 -39.90 -3.85 5.02
CA GLY A 152 -40.23 -5.18 5.48
C GLY A 152 -41.11 -6.04 4.60
N GLN A 153 -41.49 -5.56 3.42
CA GLN A 153 -42.20 -6.36 2.41
C GLN A 153 -41.25 -7.37 1.76
N VAL A 154 -41.78 -8.55 1.41
CA VAL A 154 -41.05 -9.59 0.69
C VAL A 154 -41.56 -9.64 -0.74
N ASP A 155 -40.69 -9.34 -1.70
CA ASP A 155 -40.98 -9.37 -3.14
C ASP A 155 -39.93 -10.23 -3.86
N SER A 156 -39.85 -10.15 -5.19
CA SER A 156 -38.75 -10.77 -5.91
C SER A 156 -37.42 -10.11 -5.50
N CYS A 157 -36.34 -10.89 -5.38
CA CYS A 157 -35.03 -10.35 -5.04
C CYS A 157 -34.56 -9.27 -6.04
N SER A 158 -35.01 -9.33 -7.31
CA SER A 158 -34.71 -8.29 -8.31
C SER A 158 -35.38 -6.95 -7.97
N ASP A 159 -36.60 -6.98 -7.43
CA ASP A 159 -37.37 -5.77 -7.11
C ASP A 159 -36.94 -5.17 -5.76
N SER A 160 -36.68 -6.02 -4.76
CA SER A 160 -36.24 -5.59 -3.44
C SER A 160 -34.80 -5.08 -3.42
N ALA A 161 -33.90 -5.66 -4.25
CA ALA A 161 -32.48 -5.30 -4.24
C ALA A 161 -32.23 -3.81 -4.50
N GLY A 162 -33.00 -3.21 -5.42
CA GLY A 162 -32.89 -1.79 -5.78
C GLY A 162 -33.32 -0.81 -4.67
N GLN A 163 -34.06 -1.28 -3.66
CA GLN A 163 -34.56 -0.45 -2.56
C GLN A 163 -33.53 -0.26 -1.44
N TRP A 164 -32.48 -1.10 -1.39
CA TRP A 164 -31.41 -1.06 -0.39
C TRP A 164 -30.29 -0.04 -0.71
N GLN A 165 -30.60 1.02 -1.45
CA GLN A 165 -29.64 2.09 -1.77
C GLN A 165 -29.33 2.94 -0.55
N VAL A 166 -28.06 3.37 -0.42
CA VAL A 166 -27.66 4.29 0.66
C VAL A 166 -28.15 5.71 0.31
N PRO A 167 -28.94 6.37 1.17
CA PRO A 167 -29.35 7.75 0.93
C PRO A 167 -28.16 8.67 0.67
N GLY A 168 -28.26 9.55 -0.33
CA GLY A 168 -27.21 10.50 -0.69
C GLY A 168 -26.04 9.92 -1.51
N THR A 169 -26.11 8.66 -1.95
CA THR A 169 -25.12 8.08 -2.88
C THR A 169 -25.65 8.09 -4.32
N PRO A 170 -24.91 8.65 -5.29
CA PRO A 170 -25.30 8.57 -6.70
C PRO A 170 -25.10 7.14 -7.20
N CYS A 171 -26.20 6.38 -7.29
CA CYS A 171 -26.25 5.04 -7.88
C CYS A 171 -27.06 5.12 -9.18
N VAL A 172 -26.47 4.67 -10.29
CA VAL A 172 -27.24 4.46 -11.53
C VAL A 172 -28.01 3.16 -11.33
N THR A 173 -29.32 3.22 -11.25
CA THR A 173 -30.18 2.03 -11.26
C THR A 173 -30.01 1.36 -12.62
N PRO A 174 -29.51 0.12 -12.71
CA PRO A 174 -29.57 -0.63 -13.96
C PRO A 174 -31.03 -0.79 -14.31
N THR A 175 -31.44 -0.37 -15.51
CA THR A 175 -32.76 -0.71 -16.03
C THR A 175 -32.81 -2.23 -16.13
N THR A 176 -33.73 -2.86 -15.39
CA THR A 176 -33.97 -4.30 -15.51
C THR A 176 -34.13 -4.60 -17.00
N PRO A 177 -33.26 -5.41 -17.63
CA PRO A 177 -33.54 -5.87 -18.98
C PRO A 177 -34.90 -6.55 -18.88
N THR A 178 -35.83 -6.15 -19.75
CA THR A 178 -37.13 -6.81 -19.86
C THR A 178 -36.84 -8.29 -19.95
N ILE A 179 -37.27 -9.07 -18.93
CA ILE A 179 -37.40 -10.51 -19.08
C ILE A 179 -38.19 -10.65 -20.37
N THR A 180 -37.53 -11.18 -21.40
CA THR A 180 -38.22 -11.51 -22.63
C THR A 180 -39.29 -12.48 -22.17
N THR A 181 -40.52 -12.00 -22.27
CA THR A 181 -41.75 -12.68 -21.89
C THR A 181 -41.63 -14.15 -22.24
N SER A 182 -42.03 -14.99 -21.28
CA SER A 182 -42.45 -16.37 -21.49
C SER A 182 -42.91 -16.59 -22.94
N PRO A 183 -42.40 -17.58 -23.68
CA PRO A 183 -42.66 -17.69 -25.11
C PRO A 183 -44.16 -17.68 -25.32
N THR A 184 -44.63 -16.59 -25.91
CA THR A 184 -45.99 -16.41 -26.38
C THR A 184 -46.34 -17.67 -27.17
N THR A 185 -47.49 -18.23 -26.86
CA THR A 185 -48.15 -19.34 -27.56
C THR A 185 -47.93 -19.25 -29.07
N SER A 186 -46.85 -19.87 -29.54
CA SER A 186 -46.62 -20.20 -30.93
C SER A 186 -46.85 -21.70 -31.02
N SER A 187 -47.89 -22.09 -31.73
CA SER A 187 -48.34 -23.46 -31.93
C SER A 187 -47.38 -24.29 -32.80
N LYS A 188 -46.07 -24.04 -32.72
CA LYS A 188 -45.05 -24.84 -33.40
C LYS A 188 -44.45 -25.84 -32.40
N PRO A 189 -44.53 -27.16 -32.67
CA PRO A 189 -43.87 -28.17 -31.84
C PRO A 189 -42.38 -27.83 -31.66
N PRO A 190 -41.82 -27.91 -30.45
CA PRO A 190 -40.40 -27.64 -30.23
C PRO A 190 -39.57 -28.81 -30.77
N THR A 191 -39.34 -28.84 -32.08
CA THR A 191 -38.32 -29.67 -32.70
C THR A 191 -36.97 -28.96 -32.58
N THR A 192 -36.37 -29.09 -31.40
CA THR A 192 -34.92 -29.23 -31.14
C THR A 192 -34.72 -29.08 -29.63
N THR A 193 -34.62 -30.21 -28.92
CA THR A 193 -33.96 -30.26 -27.62
C THR A 193 -32.51 -29.81 -27.82
N GLN A 194 -32.23 -28.51 -27.69
CA GLN A 194 -30.86 -28.07 -27.48
C GLN A 194 -30.33 -28.83 -26.24
N PRO A 195 -29.12 -29.39 -26.31
CA PRO A 195 -28.54 -30.05 -25.14
C PRO A 195 -28.54 -29.06 -23.96
N PRO A 196 -28.88 -29.52 -22.74
CA PRO A 196 -28.86 -28.65 -21.57
C PRO A 196 -27.47 -28.00 -21.47
N CYS A 197 -27.44 -26.68 -21.38
CA CYS A 197 -26.18 -25.95 -21.26
C CYS A 197 -25.48 -26.42 -19.96
N LYS A 198 -24.40 -27.18 -20.13
CA LYS A 198 -23.61 -27.78 -19.05
C LYS A 198 -22.14 -27.42 -19.27
N PRO A 199 -21.72 -26.22 -18.86
CA PRO A 199 -20.36 -25.75 -19.03
C PRO A 199 -19.39 -26.68 -18.29
N PRO A 200 -18.38 -27.28 -18.97
CA PRO A 200 -17.48 -28.25 -18.33
C PRO A 200 -16.76 -27.73 -17.08
N ILE A 201 -16.50 -26.42 -17.03
CA ILE A 201 -15.88 -25.75 -15.89
C ILE A 201 -16.69 -25.92 -14.59
N CYS A 202 -18.02 -26.01 -14.67
CA CYS A 202 -18.88 -26.17 -13.50
C CYS A 202 -18.80 -27.58 -12.90
N ASN A 203 -18.37 -28.58 -13.67
CA ASN A 203 -18.16 -29.94 -13.16
C ASN A 203 -16.99 -30.01 -12.16
N ILE A 204 -16.10 -29.02 -12.15
CA ILE A 204 -15.00 -28.97 -11.19
C ILE A 204 -15.54 -28.87 -9.76
N LEU A 205 -16.64 -28.14 -9.54
CA LEU A 205 -17.28 -27.95 -8.23
C LEU A 205 -17.71 -29.27 -7.57
N THR A 206 -18.06 -30.28 -8.37
CA THR A 206 -18.46 -31.62 -7.90
C THR A 206 -17.38 -32.69 -8.10
N SER A 207 -16.22 -32.30 -8.65
CA SER A 207 -15.11 -33.22 -8.90
C SER A 207 -14.33 -33.56 -7.64
N SER A 208 -13.36 -34.48 -7.77
CA SER A 208 -12.44 -34.85 -6.70
C SER A 208 -11.60 -33.69 -6.16
N VAL A 209 -11.43 -32.61 -6.93
CA VAL A 209 -10.69 -31.39 -6.53
C VAL A 209 -11.27 -30.78 -5.26
N PHE A 210 -12.60 -30.74 -5.15
CA PHE A 210 -13.31 -30.18 -4.00
C PHE A 210 -13.81 -31.23 -3.00
N LYS A 211 -13.39 -32.49 -3.13
CA LYS A 211 -13.89 -33.61 -2.31
C LYS A 211 -13.78 -33.37 -0.80
N ALA A 212 -12.72 -32.71 -0.35
CA ALA A 212 -12.56 -32.37 1.06
C ALA A 212 -13.61 -31.35 1.52
N CYS A 213 -13.93 -30.37 0.68
CA CYS A 213 -14.91 -29.33 0.96
C CYS A 213 -16.36 -29.83 0.91
N HIS A 214 -16.68 -30.84 0.08
CA HIS A 214 -18.02 -31.43 0.03
C HIS A 214 -18.55 -31.92 1.38
N LYS A 215 -17.66 -32.18 2.34
CA LYS A 215 -18.01 -32.62 3.69
C LYS A 215 -18.50 -31.49 4.59
N VAL A 216 -18.16 -30.25 4.27
CA VAL A 216 -18.43 -29.06 5.10
C VAL A 216 -19.32 -28.05 4.38
N VAL A 217 -19.23 -27.93 3.06
CA VAL A 217 -20.04 -27.00 2.25
C VAL A 217 -20.68 -27.75 1.07
N PRO A 218 -22.02 -27.80 0.96
CA PRO A 218 -22.70 -28.40 -0.19
C PRO A 218 -22.44 -27.65 -1.52
N PRO A 219 -22.04 -28.32 -2.61
CA PRO A 219 -21.71 -27.65 -3.87
C PRO A 219 -22.91 -27.20 -4.70
N GLY A 220 -24.12 -27.71 -4.41
CA GLY A 220 -25.33 -27.54 -5.24
C GLY A 220 -25.64 -26.08 -5.64
N PRO A 221 -25.76 -25.14 -4.69
CA PRO A 221 -26.03 -23.74 -5.01
C PRO A 221 -24.97 -23.10 -5.91
N PHE A 222 -23.69 -23.43 -5.69
CA PHE A 222 -22.57 -22.94 -6.50
C PHE A 222 -22.57 -23.51 -7.92
N VAL A 223 -22.98 -24.77 -8.09
CA VAL A 223 -23.15 -25.40 -9.41
C VAL A 223 -24.26 -24.69 -10.19
N THR A 224 -25.39 -24.42 -9.54
CA THR A 224 -26.51 -23.69 -10.16
C THR A 224 -26.09 -22.30 -10.62
N GLY A 225 -25.39 -21.54 -9.75
CA GLY A 225 -24.83 -20.24 -10.10
C GLY A 225 -23.83 -20.31 -11.27
N CYS A 226 -22.92 -21.30 -11.24
CA CYS A 226 -21.92 -21.47 -12.29
C CYS A 226 -22.56 -21.73 -13.66
N VAL A 227 -23.56 -22.62 -13.72
CA VAL A 227 -24.29 -22.93 -14.94
C VAL A 227 -25.03 -21.68 -15.42
N PHE A 228 -25.72 -20.97 -14.54
CA PHE A 228 -26.43 -19.73 -14.89
C PHE A 228 -25.49 -18.70 -15.52
N ASP A 229 -24.37 -18.39 -14.87
CA ASP A 229 -23.39 -17.38 -15.32
C ASP A 229 -22.82 -17.72 -16.70
N ASN A 230 -22.41 -18.98 -16.89
CA ASN A 230 -21.74 -19.41 -18.12
C ASN A 230 -22.72 -19.62 -19.30
N CYS A 231 -24.00 -19.85 -19.02
CA CYS A 231 -25.02 -20.10 -20.05
C CYS A 231 -25.76 -18.84 -20.48
N ASN A 232 -26.05 -17.93 -19.55
CA ASN A 232 -26.93 -16.79 -19.81
C ASN A 232 -26.18 -15.46 -19.93
N LEU A 233 -25.04 -15.31 -19.27
CA LEU A 233 -24.29 -14.04 -19.26
C LEU A 233 -23.11 -14.04 -20.25
N GLY A 234 -22.96 -15.10 -21.05
CA GLY A 234 -21.85 -15.28 -22.00
C GLY A 234 -20.46 -15.29 -21.35
N ASN A 235 -20.39 -15.19 -20.02
CA ASN A 235 -19.17 -14.95 -19.31
C ASN A 235 -18.55 -16.28 -18.92
N LYS A 236 -17.32 -16.50 -19.40
CA LYS A 236 -16.46 -17.62 -19.04
C LYS A 236 -15.91 -17.46 -17.62
N THR A 237 -16.74 -17.14 -16.62
CA THR A 237 -16.26 -16.73 -15.29
C THR A 237 -15.75 -17.89 -14.45
N CYS A 238 -14.81 -17.55 -13.57
CA CYS A 238 -14.32 -18.40 -12.50
C CYS A 238 -14.96 -18.05 -11.15
N THR A 239 -15.88 -17.08 -11.12
CA THR A 239 -16.43 -16.48 -9.91
C THR A 239 -17.13 -17.49 -9.01
N SER A 240 -17.88 -18.44 -9.59
CA SER A 240 -18.53 -19.50 -8.82
C SER A 240 -17.52 -20.48 -8.19
N LEU A 241 -16.42 -20.78 -8.87
CA LEU A 241 -15.33 -21.59 -8.32
C LEU A 241 -14.58 -20.83 -7.21
N GLU A 242 -14.31 -19.53 -7.41
CA GLU A 242 -13.72 -18.64 -6.41
C GLU A 242 -14.58 -18.52 -5.15
N ALA A 243 -15.89 -18.35 -5.33
CA ALA A 243 -16.85 -18.28 -4.24
C ALA A 243 -16.86 -19.59 -3.45
N TYR A 244 -16.92 -20.73 -4.14
CA TYR A 244 -16.91 -22.02 -3.47
C TYR A 244 -15.59 -22.28 -2.72
N ALA A 245 -14.44 -22.03 -3.35
CA ALA A 245 -13.14 -22.16 -2.69
C ALA A 245 -12.98 -21.22 -1.48
N THR A 246 -13.59 -20.03 -1.53
CA THR A 246 -13.61 -19.11 -0.38
C THR A 246 -14.40 -19.69 0.79
N GLU A 247 -15.57 -20.27 0.50
CA GLU A 247 -16.40 -20.89 1.54
C GLU A 247 -15.72 -22.12 2.14
N CYS A 248 -15.09 -22.96 1.31
CA CYS A 248 -14.26 -24.05 1.78
C CYS A 248 -13.16 -23.56 2.73
N SER A 249 -12.47 -22.47 2.36
CA SER A 249 -11.39 -21.91 3.17
C SER A 249 -11.89 -21.30 4.49
N ASN A 250 -13.14 -20.80 4.55
CA ASN A 250 -13.75 -20.35 5.81
C ASN A 250 -13.99 -21.52 6.76
N GLU A 251 -14.33 -22.70 6.22
CA GLU A 251 -14.43 -23.96 6.97
C GLU A 251 -13.06 -24.64 7.23
N GLY A 252 -11.95 -23.91 7.02
CA GLY A 252 -10.59 -24.42 7.25
C GLY A 252 -10.09 -25.39 6.18
N VAL A 253 -10.77 -25.48 5.03
CA VAL A 253 -10.41 -26.37 3.92
C VAL A 253 -9.92 -25.54 2.73
N CYS A 254 -8.60 -25.35 2.63
CA CYS A 254 -8.01 -24.69 1.47
C CYS A 254 -7.83 -25.67 0.29
N ILE A 255 -8.24 -25.25 -0.91
CA ILE A 255 -8.22 -26.07 -2.13
C ILE A 255 -7.45 -25.35 -3.25
N ASP A 256 -6.47 -26.03 -3.83
CA ASP A 256 -5.81 -25.60 -5.08
C ASP A 256 -6.65 -25.97 -6.30
N TRP A 257 -7.65 -25.15 -6.59
CA TRP A 257 -8.65 -25.43 -7.63
C TRP A 257 -8.28 -24.85 -9.00
N ARG A 258 -7.42 -23.83 -9.07
CA ARG A 258 -7.12 -23.13 -10.35
C ARG A 258 -6.42 -24.05 -11.35
N ASN A 259 -5.55 -24.94 -10.85
CA ASN A 259 -4.89 -25.95 -11.68
C ASN A 259 -5.88 -26.87 -12.41
N ALA A 260 -7.05 -27.14 -11.83
CA ALA A 260 -8.08 -27.97 -12.45
C ALA A 260 -8.81 -27.28 -13.62
N THR A 261 -8.55 -25.99 -13.86
CA THR A 261 -9.25 -25.21 -14.89
C THR A 261 -8.54 -25.19 -16.25
N ASN A 262 -7.41 -25.89 -16.38
CA ASN A 262 -6.60 -25.95 -17.61
C ASN A 262 -6.24 -24.54 -18.14
N GLY A 263 -5.75 -23.67 -17.25
CA GLY A 263 -5.32 -22.30 -17.59
C GLY A 263 -6.46 -21.27 -17.69
N ARG A 264 -7.73 -21.69 -17.74
CA ARG A 264 -8.86 -20.77 -17.92
C ARG A 264 -9.04 -19.78 -16.78
N CYS A 265 -8.67 -20.18 -15.57
CA CYS A 265 -8.74 -19.36 -14.36
C CYS A 265 -7.36 -19.10 -13.76
N GLU A 266 -6.29 -19.25 -14.53
CA GLU A 266 -4.92 -19.03 -14.05
C GLU A 266 -4.75 -17.60 -13.53
N GLN A 267 -3.88 -17.44 -12.54
CA GLN A 267 -3.52 -16.14 -11.99
C GLN A 267 -2.06 -15.87 -12.25
N THR A 268 -1.78 -14.70 -12.81
CA THR A 268 -0.42 -14.25 -13.05
C THR A 268 0.07 -13.43 -11.87
N CYS A 269 1.15 -13.88 -11.23
CA CYS A 269 1.85 -13.10 -10.23
C CYS A 269 2.87 -12.16 -10.85
N PRO A 270 3.26 -11.07 -10.15
CA PRO A 270 4.45 -10.30 -10.51
C PRO A 270 5.67 -11.22 -10.67
N SER A 271 6.61 -10.84 -11.54
CA SER A 271 7.74 -11.70 -11.95
C SER A 271 8.63 -12.20 -10.79
N ASN A 272 8.60 -11.52 -9.64
CA ASN A 272 9.35 -11.86 -8.43
C ASN A 272 8.54 -12.65 -7.38
N LYS A 273 7.32 -13.10 -7.72
CA LYS A 273 6.42 -13.83 -6.82
C LYS A 273 5.83 -15.06 -7.48
N VAL A 274 5.38 -16.00 -6.65
CA VAL A 274 4.75 -17.25 -7.08
C VAL A 274 3.34 -17.36 -6.52
N TYR A 275 2.43 -17.88 -7.34
CA TYR A 275 1.07 -18.15 -6.92
C TYR A 275 1.04 -19.29 -5.91
N LYS A 276 0.26 -19.13 -4.85
CA LYS A 276 -0.14 -20.21 -3.94
C LYS A 276 -1.64 -20.10 -3.68
N ALA A 277 -2.36 -21.20 -3.91
CA ALA A 277 -3.76 -21.31 -3.50
C ALA A 277 -3.91 -21.25 -1.98
N CYS A 278 -2.91 -21.79 -1.26
CA CYS A 278 -2.89 -21.91 0.19
C CYS A 278 -1.56 -21.36 0.73
N GLY A 279 -1.42 -20.03 0.80
CA GLY A 279 -0.29 -19.36 1.44
C GLY A 279 -0.64 -18.81 2.82
N SER A 280 0.35 -18.34 3.58
CA SER A 280 0.11 -17.74 4.90
C SER A 280 -0.74 -16.47 4.78
N SER A 281 -1.71 -16.29 5.68
CA SER A 281 -2.47 -15.02 5.76
C SER A 281 -1.61 -13.81 6.13
N VAL A 282 -0.47 -14.04 6.79
CA VAL A 282 0.54 -13.03 7.06
C VAL A 282 1.90 -13.57 6.61
N GLU A 283 2.46 -12.97 5.57
CA GLU A 283 3.78 -13.34 5.08
C GLU A 283 4.87 -12.80 6.03
N PRO A 284 5.85 -13.64 6.44
CA PRO A 284 6.97 -13.18 7.25
C PRO A 284 7.81 -12.17 6.48
N THR A 285 8.38 -11.22 7.20
CA THR A 285 9.20 -10.14 6.65
C THR A 285 10.61 -10.13 7.23
N CYS A 286 11.48 -9.25 6.71
CA CYS A 286 12.77 -8.99 7.33
C CYS A 286 12.70 -8.30 8.71
N ASN A 287 11.52 -7.88 9.16
CA ASN A 287 11.36 -7.26 10.47
C ASN A 287 10.89 -8.27 11.52
N ASN A 288 11.80 -8.72 12.38
CA ASN A 288 11.50 -9.68 13.45
C ASN A 288 10.41 -9.19 14.42
N ARG A 289 10.30 -7.87 14.65
CA ARG A 289 9.25 -7.31 15.51
C ARG A 289 7.88 -7.42 14.86
N TYR A 290 7.80 -7.22 13.53
CA TYR A 290 6.58 -7.45 12.77
C TYR A 290 6.19 -8.93 12.81
N ASN A 291 7.14 -9.83 12.57
CA ASN A 291 6.92 -11.28 12.56
C ASN A 291 6.38 -11.78 13.91
N LYS A 292 7.00 -11.33 15.01
CA LYS A 292 6.55 -11.65 16.37
C LYS A 292 5.18 -11.07 16.69
N LYS A 293 4.89 -9.85 16.22
CA LYS A 293 3.60 -9.19 16.47
C LYS A 293 2.44 -9.97 15.87
N PHE A 294 2.62 -10.51 14.67
CA PHE A 294 1.57 -11.20 13.92
C PHE A 294 1.75 -12.73 13.89
N ASP A 295 2.57 -13.27 14.78
CA ASP A 295 2.84 -14.70 14.97
C ASP A 295 3.11 -15.46 13.66
N THR A 296 3.99 -14.91 12.82
CA THR A 296 4.32 -15.50 11.51
C THR A 296 5.26 -16.71 11.61
N ASP A 297 5.74 -17.04 12.82
CA ASP A 297 6.65 -18.15 13.11
C ASP A 297 5.94 -19.50 13.24
N THR A 298 4.60 -19.50 13.29
CA THR A 298 3.83 -20.74 13.27
C THR A 298 3.69 -21.22 11.83
N ASN A 299 4.16 -22.45 11.54
CA ASN A 299 3.83 -23.17 10.31
C ASN A 299 2.36 -22.94 10.02
N ALA A 300 2.04 -22.22 8.94
CA ALA A 300 0.69 -21.75 8.62
C ALA A 300 -0.28 -22.88 8.94
N SER A 301 -0.97 -22.78 10.08
CA SER A 301 -1.92 -23.82 10.45
C SER A 301 -2.93 -23.83 9.31
N THR A 302 -3.40 -25.01 8.93
CA THR A 302 -4.31 -25.19 7.79
C THR A 302 -5.54 -24.28 7.85
N ASN A 303 -5.83 -23.71 9.03
CA ASN A 303 -6.97 -22.85 9.29
C ASN A 303 -6.74 -21.36 8.95
N ASN A 304 -5.48 -20.92 8.72
CA ASN A 304 -5.14 -19.51 8.46
C ASN A 304 -4.44 -19.31 7.11
N THR A 305 -4.83 -20.06 6.09
CA THR A 305 -4.31 -19.88 4.73
C THR A 305 -5.16 -18.93 3.90
N THR A 306 -4.54 -18.25 2.95
CA THR A 306 -5.20 -17.42 1.95
C THR A 306 -4.55 -17.60 0.58
N GLU A 307 -5.34 -17.38 -0.46
CA GLU A 307 -4.88 -17.39 -1.83
C GLU A 307 -4.16 -16.08 -2.19
N GLY A 308 -3.07 -16.18 -2.95
CA GLY A 308 -2.35 -15.02 -3.46
C GLY A 308 -0.97 -15.32 -4.04
N CYS A 309 -0.20 -14.26 -4.23
CA CYS A 309 1.16 -14.23 -4.71
C CYS A 309 2.13 -13.98 -3.55
N PHE A 310 3.08 -14.89 -3.39
CA PHE A 310 4.03 -14.93 -2.28
C PHE A 310 5.46 -14.95 -2.79
N CYS A 311 6.41 -14.66 -1.92
CA CYS A 311 7.82 -14.82 -2.25
C CYS A 311 8.15 -16.30 -2.55
N PRO A 312 8.98 -16.55 -3.59
CA PRO A 312 9.38 -17.90 -3.95
C PRO A 312 10.18 -18.58 -2.83
N PRO A 313 10.24 -19.92 -2.82
CA PRO A 313 11.09 -20.66 -1.88
C PRO A 313 12.53 -20.14 -1.87
N GLY A 314 13.12 -20.01 -0.68
CA GLY A 314 14.47 -19.45 -0.50
C GLY A 314 14.53 -17.92 -0.49
N THR A 315 13.39 -17.23 -0.52
CA THR A 315 13.31 -15.77 -0.36
C THR A 315 12.27 -15.40 0.69
N ILE A 316 12.35 -14.16 1.20
CA ILE A 316 11.45 -13.59 2.19
C ILE A 316 10.99 -12.20 1.74
N LEU A 317 9.79 -11.79 2.16
CA LEU A 317 9.29 -10.45 1.91
C LEU A 317 10.15 -9.43 2.67
N PHE A 318 10.63 -8.39 1.99
CA PHE A 318 11.44 -7.37 2.65
C PHE A 318 10.61 -6.59 3.68
N ASN A 319 9.49 -6.02 3.24
CA ASN A 319 8.44 -5.46 4.08
C ASN A 319 7.12 -5.32 3.29
N THR A 320 6.04 -4.99 4.00
CA THR A 320 4.69 -4.84 3.45
C THR A 320 4.47 -3.58 2.62
N VAL A 321 5.44 -2.66 2.58
CA VAL A 321 5.33 -1.38 1.87
C VAL A 321 5.83 -1.49 0.44
N TYR A 322 7.01 -2.08 0.24
CA TYR A 322 7.65 -2.17 -1.09
C TYR A 322 7.32 -3.46 -1.84
N ASP A 323 6.84 -4.49 -1.14
CA ASP A 323 6.45 -5.78 -1.72
C ASP A 323 7.57 -6.50 -2.51
N ILE A 324 8.82 -6.36 -2.05
CA ILE A 324 10.03 -6.91 -2.70
C ILE A 324 10.44 -8.19 -1.99
N CYS A 325 10.73 -9.25 -2.74
CA CYS A 325 11.31 -10.49 -2.22
C CYS A 325 12.83 -10.42 -2.23
N VAL A 326 13.47 -10.79 -1.12
CA VAL A 326 14.92 -10.79 -0.94
C VAL A 326 15.39 -12.17 -0.49
N ALA A 327 16.60 -12.58 -0.88
CA ALA A 327 17.18 -13.86 -0.46
C ALA A 327 17.59 -13.84 1.02
N SER A 328 18.00 -12.67 1.51
CA SER A 328 18.47 -12.43 2.87
C SER A 328 18.09 -11.02 3.32
N CYS A 329 17.95 -10.85 4.63
CA CYS A 329 17.59 -9.58 5.24
C CYS A 329 18.85 -8.79 5.59
N ASP A 330 19.39 -8.14 4.56
CA ASP A 330 20.69 -7.45 4.61
C ASP A 330 20.50 -5.97 4.94
N CYS A 331 21.23 -5.09 4.23
CA CYS A 331 21.19 -3.65 4.47
C CYS A 331 19.95 -2.97 3.88
N VAL A 332 19.59 -1.82 4.46
CA VAL A 332 18.52 -0.94 3.95
C VAL A 332 19.13 0.36 3.45
N GLY A 333 18.91 0.67 2.18
CA GLY A 333 19.37 1.92 1.56
C GLY A 333 18.67 3.16 2.12
N PRO A 334 19.18 4.36 1.79
CA PRO A 334 18.61 5.63 2.26
C PRO A 334 17.20 5.90 1.70
N ASP A 335 16.83 5.23 0.61
CA ASP A 335 15.48 5.26 0.03
C ASP A 335 14.50 4.27 0.71
N GLY A 336 14.96 3.58 1.77
CA GLY A 336 14.21 2.58 2.51
C GLY A 336 14.10 1.22 1.83
N LYS A 337 14.79 0.99 0.71
CA LYS A 337 14.75 -0.26 -0.07
C LYS A 337 15.91 -1.20 0.28
N PRO A 338 15.80 -2.52 0.00
CA PRO A 338 16.86 -3.45 0.32
C PRO A 338 18.10 -3.21 -0.56
N LYS A 339 19.28 -3.41 0.03
CA LYS A 339 20.60 -3.39 -0.62
C LYS A 339 21.28 -4.72 -0.42
N LYS A 340 21.89 -5.24 -1.49
CA LYS A 340 22.59 -6.52 -1.45
C LYS A 340 23.98 -6.38 -0.81
N PRO A 341 24.54 -7.46 -0.25
CA PRO A 341 25.90 -7.45 0.26
C PRO A 341 26.90 -7.07 -0.84
N GLY A 342 27.68 -6.01 -0.59
CA GLY A 342 28.62 -5.41 -1.54
C GLY A 342 28.08 -4.22 -2.34
N ASP A 343 26.78 -3.90 -2.26
CA ASP A 343 26.24 -2.71 -2.92
C ASP A 343 26.87 -1.44 -2.33
N THR A 344 27.26 -0.50 -3.18
CA THR A 344 27.77 0.82 -2.80
C THR A 344 26.86 1.94 -3.27
N TRP A 345 26.70 2.99 -2.48
CA TRP A 345 25.91 4.17 -2.85
C TRP A 345 26.44 5.43 -2.16
N ILE A 346 26.08 6.60 -2.70
CA ILE A 346 26.38 7.89 -2.08
C ILE A 346 25.20 8.30 -1.20
N SER A 347 25.49 8.69 0.04
CA SER A 347 24.51 9.25 0.98
C SER A 347 25.08 10.52 1.61
N GLY A 348 24.58 11.67 1.17
CA GLY A 348 25.17 12.96 1.51
C GLY A 348 26.62 13.03 1.04
N CYS A 349 27.55 13.33 1.97
CA CYS A 349 28.98 13.42 1.71
C CYS A 349 29.76 12.11 1.91
N ASN A 350 29.05 10.98 2.06
CA ASN A 350 29.67 9.70 2.32
C ASN A 350 29.43 8.71 1.18
N THR A 351 30.44 7.90 0.91
CA THR A 351 30.31 6.65 0.16
C THR A 351 30.00 5.54 1.15
N CYS A 352 28.82 4.94 1.03
CA CYS A 352 28.36 3.86 1.87
C CYS A 352 28.43 2.53 1.13
N LYS A 353 28.72 1.45 1.84
CA LYS A 353 28.65 0.07 1.34
C LYS A 353 27.81 -0.79 2.28
N CYS A 354 27.06 -1.74 1.72
CA CYS A 354 26.55 -2.85 2.51
C CYS A 354 27.69 -3.87 2.68
N ASP A 355 28.28 -3.91 3.85
CA ASP A 355 29.43 -4.76 4.11
C ASP A 355 29.04 -6.25 4.10
N LYS A 356 29.85 -7.07 3.43
CA LYS A 356 29.51 -8.48 3.16
C LYS A 356 29.62 -9.37 4.39
N ASP A 357 30.42 -8.98 5.38
CA ASP A 357 30.71 -9.81 6.53
C ASP A 357 29.81 -9.43 7.71
N SER A 358 29.67 -8.12 7.95
CA SER A 358 28.86 -7.60 9.05
C SER A 358 27.38 -7.41 8.70
N MET A 359 27.01 -7.49 7.42
CA MET A 359 25.65 -7.17 6.91
C MET A 359 25.16 -5.78 7.35
N SER A 360 26.10 -4.87 7.59
CA SER A 360 25.84 -3.54 8.11
C SER A 360 26.27 -2.47 7.11
N ILE A 361 25.65 -1.30 7.22
CA ILE A 361 25.99 -0.14 6.39
C ILE A 361 27.26 0.49 6.96
N GLN A 362 28.32 0.54 6.16
CA GLN A 362 29.56 1.21 6.48
C GLN A 362 29.72 2.42 5.56
N CYS A 363 29.83 3.62 6.12
CA CYS A 363 29.92 4.87 5.38
C CYS A 363 31.23 5.59 5.68
N GLU A 364 31.93 5.99 4.64
CA GLU A 364 33.17 6.77 4.73
C GLU A 364 33.02 8.07 3.93
N PRO A 365 33.68 9.16 4.33
CA PRO A 365 33.68 10.40 3.55
C PRO A 365 34.06 10.12 2.09
N ALA A 366 33.25 10.62 1.16
CA ALA A 366 33.54 10.47 -0.25
C ALA A 366 34.89 11.12 -0.57
N PRO A 367 35.76 10.48 -1.37
CA PRO A 367 37.06 11.04 -1.69
C PRO A 367 36.88 12.32 -2.49
N CYS A 368 37.42 13.42 -1.98
CA CYS A 368 37.50 14.66 -2.72
C CYS A 368 38.62 14.57 -3.78
N PRO A 369 38.46 15.24 -4.93
CA PRO A 369 39.55 15.37 -5.89
C PRO A 369 40.78 15.93 -5.18
N THR A 370 41.92 15.25 -5.30
CA THR A 370 43.20 15.78 -4.82
C THR A 370 43.61 16.93 -5.71
N VAL A 371 43.21 18.15 -5.33
CA VAL A 371 43.69 19.38 -5.96
C VAL A 371 44.93 19.84 -5.19
N GLN A 372 46.01 20.17 -5.90
CA GLN A 372 47.18 20.76 -5.25
C GLN A 372 46.78 22.12 -4.68
N SER A 373 47.08 22.35 -3.40
CA SER A 373 46.88 23.66 -2.77
C SER A 373 47.69 24.71 -3.52
N PRO A 374 47.08 25.82 -3.97
CA PRO A 374 47.80 26.88 -4.64
C PRO A 374 48.76 27.58 -3.67
N VAL A 375 49.90 28.02 -4.18
CA VAL A 375 50.88 28.79 -3.38
C VAL A 375 50.60 30.28 -3.57
N CYS A 376 50.03 30.92 -2.56
CA CYS A 376 49.73 32.36 -2.57
C CYS A 376 50.98 33.15 -2.17
N SER A 377 51.81 33.52 -3.16
CA SER A 377 53.08 34.24 -2.94
C SER A 377 53.02 35.72 -3.32
N GLY A 378 51.95 36.15 -4.00
CA GLY A 378 51.80 37.54 -4.45
C GLY A 378 51.49 38.49 -3.29
N PRO A 379 51.86 39.78 -3.41
CA PRO A 379 51.50 40.78 -2.42
C PRO A 379 49.98 40.86 -2.25
N GLY A 380 49.50 40.86 -1.01
CA GLY A 380 48.07 40.90 -0.68
C GLY A 380 47.30 39.60 -0.88
N GLN A 381 47.91 38.54 -1.42
CA GLN A 381 47.22 37.26 -1.60
C GLN A 381 47.12 36.50 -0.28
N GLN A 382 45.96 35.90 -0.05
CA GLN A 382 45.70 35.04 1.10
C GLN A 382 45.03 33.75 0.64
N LEU A 383 45.45 32.63 1.22
CA LEU A 383 44.81 31.34 0.99
C LEU A 383 43.44 31.32 1.69
N VAL A 384 42.39 31.03 0.94
CA VAL A 384 41.04 30.87 1.46
C VAL A 384 40.50 29.48 1.16
N ASN A 385 39.68 28.96 2.06
CA ASN A 385 39.01 27.68 1.90
C ASN A 385 37.62 27.91 1.30
N ASN A 386 37.39 27.38 0.11
CA ASN A 386 36.09 27.37 -0.54
C ASN A 386 35.48 25.98 -0.40
N THR A 387 34.36 25.91 0.33
CA THR A 387 33.62 24.66 0.46
C THR A 387 32.54 24.63 -0.61
N ASP A 388 32.67 23.71 -1.56
CA ASP A 388 31.63 23.43 -2.55
C ASP A 388 31.07 22.03 -2.31
N GLY A 389 29.80 21.97 -1.91
CA GLY A 389 29.15 20.74 -1.47
C GLY A 389 29.91 20.05 -0.33
N CYS A 390 30.49 18.88 -0.63
CA CYS A 390 31.16 18.01 0.33
C CYS A 390 32.69 18.16 0.35
N CYS A 391 33.24 19.00 -0.52
CA CYS A 391 34.69 19.14 -0.68
C CYS A 391 35.14 20.57 -0.41
N THR A 392 36.20 20.69 0.37
CA THR A 392 36.90 21.95 0.59
C THR A 392 38.05 22.04 -0.40
N THR A 393 38.00 23.06 -1.26
CA THR A 393 39.11 23.45 -2.14
C THR A 393 39.74 24.73 -1.60
N GLN A 394 40.94 25.06 -2.06
CA GLN A 394 41.65 26.26 -1.65
C GLN A 394 41.91 27.17 -2.86
N SER A 395 41.68 28.47 -2.72
CA SER A 395 42.03 29.49 -3.71
C SER A 395 42.87 30.60 -3.08
N CYS A 396 43.58 31.36 -3.92
CA CYS A 396 44.21 32.60 -3.49
C CYS A 396 43.24 33.76 -3.74
N ASP A 397 42.81 34.41 -2.68
CA ASP A 397 41.96 35.59 -2.73
C ASP A 397 42.74 36.84 -2.30
N CYS A 398 42.25 38.00 -2.71
CA CYS A 398 42.90 39.28 -2.42
C CYS A 398 42.44 39.89 -1.11
N ASN A 399 43.39 40.10 -0.20
CA ASN A 399 43.21 40.85 1.03
C ASN A 399 44.00 42.16 0.96
N VAL A 400 43.29 43.25 0.67
CA VAL A 400 43.88 44.60 0.51
C VAL A 400 44.60 45.12 1.76
N ASN A 401 44.29 44.60 2.94
CA ASN A 401 44.97 44.98 4.18
C ASN A 401 46.38 44.40 4.30
N LEU A 402 46.69 43.37 3.52
CA LEU A 402 48.02 42.77 3.42
C LEU A 402 48.87 43.41 2.31
N CYS A 403 48.33 44.40 1.59
CA CYS A 403 49.08 45.12 0.58
C CYS A 403 50.15 46.03 1.21
N PRO A 404 51.36 46.10 0.62
CA PRO A 404 52.34 47.11 0.99
C PRO A 404 51.74 48.51 0.84
N GLY A 405 52.04 49.40 1.78
CA GLY A 405 51.67 50.81 1.67
C GLY A 405 52.54 51.57 0.65
N PRO A 406 52.13 52.79 0.26
CA PRO A 406 52.93 53.65 -0.59
C PRO A 406 54.32 53.93 0.01
N ILE A 407 55.37 53.85 -0.82
CA ILE A 407 56.73 54.22 -0.41
C ILE A 407 56.99 55.71 -0.63
N ASN A 408 57.84 56.29 0.20
CA ASN A 408 58.33 57.65 0.00
C ASN A 408 59.60 57.62 -0.87
N CYS A 409 59.57 58.36 -1.99
CA CYS A 409 60.71 58.44 -2.89
C CYS A 409 61.73 59.50 -2.44
N PRO A 410 63.03 59.24 -2.62
CA PRO A 410 64.07 60.24 -2.39
C PRO A 410 63.98 61.39 -3.41
N LEU A 411 64.61 62.52 -3.08
CA LEU A 411 64.70 63.69 -3.97
C LEU A 411 65.33 63.30 -5.32
N GLY A 412 64.79 63.83 -6.42
CA GLY A 412 65.16 63.48 -7.79
C GLY A 412 64.39 62.29 -8.39
N PHE A 413 63.59 61.58 -7.58
CA PHE A 413 62.77 60.46 -8.02
C PHE A 413 61.28 60.75 -7.80
N GLN A 414 60.42 60.20 -8.65
CA GLN A 414 58.97 60.25 -8.50
C GLN A 414 58.40 58.85 -8.31
N LEU A 415 57.30 58.76 -7.57
CA LEU A 415 56.60 57.51 -7.37
C LEU A 415 55.89 57.11 -8.67
N ASN A 416 56.28 55.97 -9.21
CA ASN A 416 55.55 55.27 -10.25
C ASN A 416 54.66 54.22 -9.60
N ILE A 417 53.37 54.23 -9.96
CA ILE A 417 52.37 53.31 -9.42
C ILE A 417 51.91 52.40 -10.55
N THR A 418 52.09 51.10 -10.36
CA THR A 418 51.63 50.08 -11.29
C THR A 418 50.56 49.21 -10.62
N SER A 419 49.47 48.91 -11.33
CA SER A 419 48.42 48.03 -10.80
C SER A 419 48.84 46.58 -11.04
N GLY A 420 49.08 45.82 -9.97
CA GLY A 420 49.24 44.37 -10.04
C GLY A 420 47.90 43.63 -9.96
N ASP A 421 47.96 42.30 -9.97
CA ASP A 421 46.78 41.41 -9.92
C ASP A 421 45.98 41.52 -8.60
N CYS A 422 46.62 42.01 -7.53
CA CYS A 422 46.04 42.06 -6.18
C CYS A 422 46.33 43.36 -5.44
N CYS A 423 47.60 43.78 -5.45
CA CYS A 423 48.06 45.03 -4.85
C CYS A 423 48.64 45.97 -5.91
N GLN A 424 48.67 47.26 -5.56
CA GLN A 424 49.49 48.23 -6.26
C GLN A 424 50.97 47.99 -5.93
N SER A 425 51.83 48.13 -6.93
CA SER A 425 53.28 48.17 -6.77
C SER A 425 53.76 49.61 -6.88
N TYR A 426 54.72 49.94 -6.02
CA TYR A 426 55.28 51.27 -5.89
C TYR A 426 56.76 51.22 -6.22
N GLU A 427 57.20 52.00 -7.20
CA GLU A 427 58.60 52.06 -7.62
C GLU A 427 59.03 53.53 -7.76
N CYS A 428 60.22 53.87 -7.28
CA CYS A 428 60.76 55.22 -7.44
C CYS A 428 61.54 55.31 -8.75
N VAL A 429 61.01 56.06 -9.72
CA VAL A 429 61.65 56.26 -11.03
C VAL A 429 62.31 57.64 -11.13
N PRO A 430 63.45 57.79 -11.81
CA PRO A 430 64.11 59.09 -11.95
C PRO A 430 63.22 60.13 -12.64
N LYS A 431 63.17 61.36 -12.13
CA LYS A 431 62.44 62.49 -12.76
C LYS A 431 63.18 63.13 -13.94
N GLY A 432 64.44 62.76 -14.17
CA GLY A 432 65.31 63.42 -15.15
C GLY A 432 65.74 64.83 -14.73
N VAL A 433 65.92 65.06 -13.43
CA VAL A 433 66.34 66.34 -12.82
C VAL A 433 67.67 66.18 -12.09
N CYS A 434 68.45 67.25 -12.00
CA CYS A 434 69.66 67.28 -11.17
C CYS A 434 69.30 67.62 -9.73
N VAL A 435 69.91 66.95 -8.75
CA VAL A 435 69.71 67.24 -7.32
C VAL A 435 70.99 67.84 -6.77
N TYR A 436 70.90 69.07 -6.24
CA TYR A 436 72.03 69.76 -5.59
C TYR A 436 71.51 70.54 -4.39
N ASP A 437 72.21 70.46 -3.25
CA ASP A 437 71.82 71.13 -1.99
C ASP A 437 70.34 70.93 -1.60
N MET A 438 69.85 69.68 -1.66
CA MET A 438 68.45 69.27 -1.42
C MET A 438 67.38 69.92 -2.32
N ASN A 439 67.77 70.58 -3.40
CA ASN A 439 66.86 71.18 -4.37
C ASN A 439 66.89 70.45 -5.73
N GLU A 440 65.73 70.36 -6.39
CA GLU A 440 65.59 69.74 -7.73
C GLU A 440 65.70 70.81 -8.83
N TYR A 441 66.58 70.56 -9.81
CA TYR A 441 66.84 71.46 -10.94
C TYR A 441 66.48 70.78 -12.27
N LYS A 442 65.61 71.39 -13.07
CA LYS A 442 65.31 70.93 -14.42
C LYS A 442 66.43 71.33 -15.37
N VAL A 443 66.89 70.39 -16.19
CA VAL A 443 67.85 70.69 -17.26
C VAL A 443 67.14 71.55 -18.30
N SER A 444 67.67 72.76 -18.55
CA SER A 444 67.14 73.66 -19.57
C SER A 444 67.49 73.10 -20.96
N PRO A 445 66.56 73.07 -21.94
CA PRO A 445 66.82 72.51 -23.27
C PRO A 445 67.93 73.23 -24.07
N ASN A 446 68.41 74.39 -23.60
CA ASN A 446 69.37 75.24 -24.30
C ASN A 446 70.61 75.53 -23.45
N SER A 447 71.38 74.49 -23.12
CA SER A 447 72.73 74.65 -22.57
C SER A 447 73.63 73.61 -23.24
N ILE A 448 74.26 74.11 -24.31
CA ILE A 448 75.35 73.61 -25.17
C ILE A 448 75.80 72.16 -24.96
#